data_AF-A0A381F3Q9-F1
#
_entry.id   AF-A0A381F3Q9-F1
#
_cell.length_a   1.000
_cell.length_b   1.000
_cell.length_c   1.000
_cell.angle_alpha   90.00
_cell.angle_beta   90.00
_cell.angle_gamma   90.00
#
_symmetry.space_group_name_H-M   'P 1'
#
loop_
_entity.id
_entity.type
_entity.pdbx_description
1 polymer ?
#
loop_
_entity_poly.entity_id
_entity_poly.type
_entity_poly.pdbx_seq_one_letter_code
_entity_poly.pdbx_strand_id
1 'polypeptide(L)'
;MGLRAYTVTKYEKDFGDCLGFNYDIDGFCDFVEKLKIEFYIDETNPLVELNTNELLSLNPKELELNDEEQRLLSSLQNDAKSADYAQDGYFRIEWL
;
A
#
# COMPACT_ATOMS: atom_id res chain seq x y z
N MET A 1 -29.79 0.62 26.13
CA MET A 1 -30.16 0.65 24.69
C MET A 1 -28.87 0.75 23.91
N GLY A 2 -28.54 -0.27 23.11
CA GLY A 2 -27.21 -0.53 22.55
C GLY A 2 -26.85 0.30 21.32
N LEU A 3 -25.55 0.30 21.00
CA LEU A 3 -24.95 0.94 19.83
C LEU A 3 -25.65 0.53 18.53
N ARG A 4 -25.86 1.49 17.63
CA ARG A 4 -26.36 1.25 16.26
C ARG A 4 -25.29 1.67 15.27
N ALA A 5 -24.71 0.68 14.62
CA ALA A 5 -23.76 0.88 13.52
C ALA A 5 -24.52 1.10 12.20
N TYR A 6 -23.98 1.95 11.35
CA TYR A 6 -24.47 2.22 10.00
C TYR A 6 -23.33 1.97 9.00
N THR A 7 -23.66 1.40 7.85
CA THR A 7 -22.68 0.96 6.86
C THR A 7 -22.51 1.94 5.71
N VAL A 8 -21.28 2.00 5.20
CA VAL A 8 -20.90 2.72 3.99
C VAL A 8 -21.70 2.17 2.80
N THR A 9 -22.32 3.05 2.01
CA THR A 9 -23.31 2.66 0.98
C THR A 9 -22.77 2.51 -0.43
N LYS A 10 -21.49 2.82 -0.67
CA LYS A 10 -20.83 2.53 -1.95
C LYS A 10 -19.32 2.43 -1.73
N TYR A 11 -18.72 1.38 -2.27
CA TYR A 11 -17.28 1.15 -2.24
C TYR A 11 -16.89 0.58 -3.60
N GLU A 12 -16.25 1.41 -4.43
CA GLU A 12 -15.74 1.05 -5.76
C GLU A 12 -14.22 0.92 -5.66
N LYS A 13 -13.70 -0.26 -6.04
CA LYS A 13 -12.27 -0.51 -6.18
C LYS A 13 -11.94 -0.50 -7.67
N ASP A 14 -10.96 0.31 -8.07
CA ASP A 14 -10.36 0.23 -9.40
C ASP A 14 -8.91 -0.22 -9.22
N PHE A 15 -8.53 -1.29 -9.91
CA PHE A 15 -7.19 -1.84 -9.81
C PHE A 15 -6.36 -1.24 -10.94
N GLY A 16 -5.24 -0.59 -10.57
CA GLY A 16 -4.23 -0.17 -11.54
C GLY A 16 -3.54 -1.36 -12.20
N ASP A 17 -2.48 -1.09 -12.96
CA ASP A 17 -1.66 -2.15 -13.55
C ASP A 17 -1.11 -3.07 -12.45
N CYS A 18 -1.03 -4.36 -12.76
CA CYS A 18 -0.35 -5.32 -11.89
C CYS A 18 1.07 -4.81 -11.67
N LEU A 19 1.47 -4.70 -10.40
CA LEU A 19 2.78 -4.19 -10.01
C LEU A 19 3.94 -5.02 -10.61
N GLY A 20 3.68 -6.17 -11.25
CA GLY A 20 4.67 -6.89 -12.06
C GLY A 20 5.70 -7.65 -11.22
N PHE A 21 5.39 -7.90 -9.94
CA PHE A 21 6.28 -8.56 -9.01
C PHE A 21 6.08 -10.07 -8.97
N ASN A 22 7.19 -10.78 -8.75
CA ASN A 22 7.23 -12.18 -8.31
C ASN A 22 7.13 -12.32 -6.77
N TYR A 23 6.90 -11.22 -6.04
CA TYR A 23 6.74 -11.27 -4.60
C TYR A 23 5.35 -11.79 -4.23
N ASP A 24 5.33 -12.85 -3.44
CA ASP A 24 4.20 -13.18 -2.59
C ASP A 24 4.03 -12.10 -1.51
N ILE A 25 2.93 -12.16 -0.77
CA ILE A 25 2.61 -11.20 0.29
C ILE A 25 3.77 -11.09 1.28
N ASP A 26 4.39 -12.22 1.63
CA ASP A 26 5.52 -12.27 2.56
C ASP A 26 6.73 -11.50 2.00
N GLY A 27 7.10 -11.73 0.74
CA GLY A 27 8.20 -11.00 0.10
C GLY A 27 7.92 -9.51 -0.08
N PHE A 28 6.65 -9.11 -0.22
CA PHE A 28 6.27 -7.70 -0.21
C PHE A 28 6.32 -7.09 1.20
N CYS A 29 5.92 -7.83 2.22
CA CYS A 29 6.01 -7.38 3.61
C CYS A 29 7.47 -7.16 4.02
N ASP A 30 8.39 -8.06 3.63
CA ASP A 30 9.83 -7.87 3.84
C ASP A 30 10.35 -6.57 3.20
N PHE A 31 9.83 -6.21 2.03
CA PHE A 31 10.16 -4.94 1.37
C PHE A 31 9.60 -3.74 2.15
N VAL A 32 8.33 -3.78 2.57
CA VAL A 32 7.68 -2.70 3.31
C VAL A 32 8.33 -2.50 4.69
N GLU A 33 8.75 -3.56 5.36
CA GLU A 33 9.50 -3.46 6.62
C GLU A 33 10.81 -2.68 6.46
N LYS A 34 11.50 -2.82 5.32
CA LYS A 34 12.70 -2.01 5.01
C LYS A 34 12.38 -0.54 4.84
N LEU A 35 11.18 -0.20 4.35
CA LEU A 35 10.73 1.18 4.18
C LEU A 35 10.49 1.87 5.52
N LYS A 36 10.32 1.12 6.62
CA LYS A 36 10.04 1.63 7.98
C LYS A 36 8.82 2.55 8.04
N ILE A 37 7.79 2.22 7.28
CA ILE A 37 6.50 2.90 7.30
C ILE A 37 5.47 2.10 8.08
N GLU A 38 4.44 2.77 8.57
CA GLU A 38 3.26 2.11 9.12
C GLU A 38 2.49 1.40 8.01
N PHE A 39 2.24 0.11 8.22
CA PHE A 39 1.41 -0.69 7.34
C PHE A 39 0.51 -1.63 8.13
N TYR A 40 -0.62 -1.98 7.52
CA TYR A 40 -1.57 -2.95 8.02
C TYR A 40 -1.66 -4.12 7.04
N ILE A 41 -1.70 -5.35 7.56
CA ILE A 41 -1.98 -6.55 6.79
C ILE A 41 -3.32 -7.10 7.27
N ASP A 42 -4.22 -7.43 6.35
CA ASP A 42 -5.42 -8.19 6.68
C ASP A 42 -5.06 -9.69 6.74
N GLU A 43 -5.31 -10.33 7.87
CA GLU A 43 -5.03 -11.77 8.04
C GLU A 43 -6.01 -12.68 7.27
N THR A 44 -7.12 -12.13 6.78
CA THR A 44 -8.21 -12.85 6.11
C THR A 44 -8.17 -12.65 4.59
N ASN A 45 -7.73 -11.48 4.12
CA ASN A 45 -7.63 -11.16 2.70
C ASN A 45 -6.18 -10.85 2.34
N PRO A 46 -5.68 -11.28 1.18
CA PRO A 46 -4.33 -10.98 0.75
C PRO A 46 -4.19 -9.50 0.35
N LEU A 47 -4.16 -8.60 1.33
CA LEU A 47 -4.00 -7.16 1.14
C LEU A 47 -3.03 -6.56 2.17
N VAL A 48 -2.36 -5.50 1.75
CA VAL A 48 -1.49 -4.67 2.56
C VAL A 48 -1.91 -3.21 2.38
N GLU A 49 -2.09 -2.49 3.47
CA GLU A 49 -2.43 -1.08 3.51
C GLU A 49 -1.24 -0.28 4.03
N LEU A 50 -0.67 0.59 3.20
CA LEU A 50 0.49 1.42 3.51
C LEU A 50 0.04 2.82 3.87
N ASN A 51 0.64 3.46 4.88
CA ASN A 51 0.35 4.86 5.16
C ASN A 51 0.78 5.74 3.97
N THR A 52 -0.18 6.39 3.30
CA THR A 52 0.09 7.15 2.07
C THR A 52 1.05 8.31 2.32
N ASN A 53 0.89 9.03 3.42
CA ASN A 53 1.71 10.19 3.74
C ASN A 53 3.17 9.80 4.00
N GLU A 54 3.38 8.70 4.70
CA GLU A 54 4.73 8.18 4.94
C GLU A 54 5.35 7.67 3.65
N LEU A 55 4.61 6.87 2.87
CA LEU A 55 5.06 6.35 1.56
C LEU A 55 5.51 7.48 0.62
N LEU A 56 4.76 8.58 0.55
CA LEU A 56 5.08 9.75 -0.28
C LEU A 56 6.25 10.58 0.27
N SER A 57 6.49 10.51 1.58
CA SER A 57 7.59 11.23 2.24
C SER A 57 8.91 10.45 2.23
N LEU A 58 8.89 9.16 1.86
CA LEU A 58 10.08 8.33 1.80
C LEU A 58 11.07 8.85 0.75
N ASN A 59 12.32 8.98 1.18
CA ASN A 59 13.43 9.31 0.31
C ASN A 59 14.16 8.01 -0.09
N PRO A 60 14.11 7.59 -1.36
CA PRO A 60 14.77 6.35 -1.81
C PRO A 60 16.28 6.34 -1.57
N LYS A 61 16.91 7.51 -1.41
CA LYS A 61 18.36 7.62 -1.13
C LYS A 61 18.75 7.32 0.31
N GLU A 62 17.79 7.35 1.23
CA GLU A 62 18.00 7.06 2.66
C GLU A 62 17.73 5.59 2.99
N LEU A 63 17.21 4.84 2.02
CA LEU A 63 16.89 3.43 2.14
C LEU A 63 17.94 2.61 1.39
N GLU A 64 18.42 1.52 2.00
CA GLU A 64 19.35 0.57 1.37
C GLU A 64 18.59 -0.37 0.40
N LEU A 65 17.95 0.23 -0.61
CA LEU A 65 17.17 -0.48 -1.63
C LEU A 65 18.01 -0.80 -2.86
N ASN A 66 17.82 -1.99 -3.41
CA ASN A 66 18.38 -2.37 -4.70
C ASN A 66 17.67 -1.66 -5.88
N ASP A 67 18.19 -1.80 -7.11
CA ASP A 67 17.64 -1.10 -8.28
C ASP A 67 16.17 -1.50 -8.60
N GLU A 68 15.76 -2.73 -8.29
CA GLU A 68 14.38 -3.22 -8.50
C GLU A 68 13.44 -2.63 -7.45
N GLU A 69 13.86 -2.63 -6.18
CA GLU A 69 13.16 -2.05 -5.03
C GLU A 69 13.00 -0.53 -5.16
N GLN A 70 13.98 0.17 -5.73
CA GLN A 70 13.86 1.62 -6.00
C GLN A 70 12.83 1.92 -7.10
N ARG A 71 12.78 1.07 -8.14
CA ARG A 71 11.74 1.18 -9.17
C ARG A 71 10.36 0.88 -8.61
N LEU A 72 10.25 -0.14 -7.75
CA LEU A 72 9.03 -0.48 -7.03
C LEU A 72 8.54 0.71 -6.21
N LEU A 73 9.39 1.27 -5.35
CA LEU A 73 9.03 2.42 -4.52
C LEU A 73 8.58 3.61 -5.38
N SER A 74 9.25 3.86 -6.50
CA SER A 74 8.87 4.93 -7.42
C SER A 74 7.50 4.69 -8.08
N SER A 75 7.20 3.45 -8.45
CA SER A 75 5.87 3.08 -8.97
C SER A 75 4.80 3.29 -7.90
N LEU A 76 5.01 2.73 -6.71
CA LEU A 76 4.08 2.86 -5.58
C LEU A 76 3.81 4.33 -5.23
N GLN A 77 4.84 5.18 -5.21
CA GLN A 77 4.66 6.61 -4.96
C GLN A 77 3.88 7.31 -6.07
N ASN A 78 4.01 6.88 -7.32
CA ASN A 78 3.23 7.44 -8.42
C ASN A 78 1.78 6.98 -8.38
N ASP A 79 1.54 5.70 -8.09
CA ASP A 79 0.21 5.12 -7.97
C ASP A 79 -0.53 5.68 -6.75
N ALA A 80 0.18 5.87 -5.63
CA ALA A 80 -0.36 6.53 -4.44
C ALA A 80 -0.71 8.01 -4.68
N LYS A 81 0.03 8.72 -5.55
CA LYS A 81 -0.31 10.10 -5.94
C LYS A 81 -1.54 10.19 -6.84
N SER A 82 -1.79 9.17 -7.67
CA SER A 82 -2.93 9.14 -8.58
C SER A 82 -4.19 8.54 -7.94
N ALA A 83 -4.04 7.81 -6.84
CA ALA A 83 -5.14 7.24 -6.07
C ALA A 83 -5.86 8.29 -5.20
N ASP A 84 -6.93 8.89 -5.74
CA ASP A 84 -7.77 9.87 -5.01
C ASP A 84 -8.29 9.35 -3.66
N TYR A 85 -8.53 8.03 -3.54
CA TYR A 85 -9.00 7.42 -2.29
C TYR A 85 -7.94 7.37 -1.19
N ALA A 86 -6.65 7.47 -1.56
CA ALA A 86 -5.53 7.25 -0.65
C ALA A 86 -4.98 8.56 -0.05
N GLN A 87 -5.41 9.73 -0.54
CA GLN A 87 -4.81 11.05 -0.23
C GLN A 87 -4.67 11.36 1.27
N ASP A 88 -5.59 10.91 2.12
CA ASP A 88 -5.59 11.17 3.58
C ASP A 88 -5.66 9.88 4.42
N GLY A 89 -5.27 8.73 3.85
CA GLY A 89 -5.45 7.44 4.51
C GLY A 89 -4.36 6.43 4.18
N TYR A 90 -4.81 5.23 3.81
CA TYR A 90 -3.93 4.12 3.49
C TYR A 90 -4.03 3.77 2.01
N PHE A 91 -2.87 3.60 1.38
CA PHE A 91 -2.73 3.05 0.05
C PHE A 91 -2.80 1.52 0.12
N ARG A 92 -3.88 0.96 -0.42
CA ARG A 92 -4.15 -0.49 -0.40
C ARG A 92 -3.56 -1.18 -1.62
N ILE A 93 -2.84 -2.28 -1.36
CA ILE A 93 -2.32 -3.23 -2.34
C ILE A 93 -2.99 -4.56 -2.06
N GLU A 94 -3.52 -5.23 -3.08
CA GLU A 94 -4.29 -6.46 -2.94
C GLU A 94 -3.88 -7.44 -4.03
N TRP A 95 -3.68 -8.71 -3.65
CA TRP A 95 -3.39 -9.81 -4.56
C TRP A 95 -4.71 -10.51 -4.93
N LEU A 96 -4.90 -10.79 -6.23
CA LEU A 96 -6.09 -11.44 -6.79
C LEU A 96 -5.81 -12.87 -7.24
#